data_AF-A0A8S2XN74-F1
#
_entry.id   AF-A0A8S2XN74-F1
#
_cell.length_a   1.000
_cell.length_b   1.000
_cell.length_c   1.000
_cell.angle_alpha   90.00
_cell.angle_beta   90.00
_cell.angle_gamma   90.00
#
_symmetry.space_group_name_H-M   'P 1'
#
loop_
_entity.id
_entity.type
_entity.pdbx_description
1 polymer ?
#
loop_
_entity_poly.entity_id
_entity_poly.type
_entity_poly.pdbx_seq_one_letter_code
_entity_poly.pdbx_strand_id
1 'polypeptide(L)' 'SLTYSLRGFPTQLSQTQTTNIIREAFQAWTDHVPLRIEPVCSTCSANFTINFFREEHSDAYAFDGSGGTLAHAFFPEDGR' A
#
# COMPACT_ATOMS: atom_id res chain seq x y z
N SER A 1 3.01 2.77 16.65
CA SER A 1 3.90 2.48 15.52
C SER A 1 3.13 1.56 14.60
N LEU A 2 2.96 1.94 13.34
CA LEU A 2 2.27 1.16 12.33
C LEU A 2 3.32 0.52 11.41
N THR A 3 2.94 -0.57 10.76
CA THR A 3 3.80 -1.27 9.81
C THR A 3 3.12 -1.44 8.46
N TYR A 4 3.92 -1.49 7.40
CA TYR A 4 3.44 -1.85 6.07
C TYR A 4 4.25 -2.98 5.44
N SER A 5 3.58 -3.80 4.66
CA SER A 5 4.20 -4.88 3.89
C SER A 5 3.92 -4.68 2.40
N LEU A 6 4.98 -4.63 1.59
CA LEU A 6 4.88 -4.63 0.12
C LEU A 6 4.82 -6.07 -0.37
N ARG A 7 3.64 -6.49 -0.84
CA ARG A 7 3.37 -7.88 -1.28
C ARG A 7 3.53 -8.07 -2.78
N GLY A 8 3.50 -6.99 -3.55
CA GLY A 8 3.73 -7.01 -4.99
C GLY A 8 4.27 -5.67 -5.48
N PHE A 9 4.58 -5.63 -6.77
CA PHE A 9 5.19 -4.48 -7.44
C PHE A 9 4.56 -4.29 -8.82
N PRO A 10 4.42 -3.04 -9.29
CA PRO A 10 3.93 -2.77 -10.64
C PRO A 10 5.00 -3.17 -11.67
N THR A 11 4.58 -3.48 -12.90
CA THR A 11 5.51 -3.90 -13.96
C THR A 11 6.29 -2.74 -14.58
N GLN A 12 5.84 -1.50 -14.35
CA GLN A 12 6.39 -0.28 -14.94
C GLN A 12 7.49 0.37 -14.11
N LEU A 13 7.65 -0.02 -12.84
CA LEU A 13 8.65 0.54 -11.93
C LEU A 13 9.52 -0.57 -11.35
N SER A 14 10.78 -0.26 -11.07
CA SER A 14 11.63 -1.16 -10.27
C SER A 14 11.13 -1.29 -8.83
N GLN A 15 11.52 -2.37 -8.16
CA GLN A 15 11.20 -2.57 -6.74
C GLN A 15 11.76 -1.45 -5.87
N THR A 16 12.97 -0.96 -6.18
CA THR A 16 13.59 0.16 -5.48
C THR A 16 12.80 1.46 -5.66
N GLN A 17 12.39 1.79 -6.89
CA GLN A 17 11.56 2.97 -7.14
C GLN A 17 10.23 2.88 -6.41
N THR A 18 9.54 1.74 -6.50
CA THR A 18 8.27 1.51 -5.81
C THR A 18 8.44 1.66 -4.30
N THR A 19 9.48 1.06 -3.72
CA THR A 19 9.76 1.13 -2.28
C THR A 19 10.02 2.56 -1.83
N ASN A 20 10.79 3.34 -2.59
CA ASN A 20 11.07 4.74 -2.29
C ASN A 20 9.80 5.61 -2.36
N ILE A 21 8.99 5.44 -3.41
CA ILE A 21 7.73 6.18 -3.59
C ILE A 21 6.76 5.89 -2.44
N ILE A 22 6.61 4.62 -2.06
CA ILE A 22 5.72 4.24 -0.95
C ILE A 22 6.23 4.83 0.38
N ARG A 23 7.54 4.81 0.63
CA ARG A 23 8.12 5.45 1.81
C ARG A 23 7.85 6.95 1.84
N GLU A 24 8.03 7.64 0.70
CA GLU A 24 7.75 9.08 0.57
C GLU A 24 6.25 9.38 0.78
N ALA A 25 5.36 8.52 0.28
CA ALA A 25 3.91 8.66 0.50
C ALA A 25 3.53 8.54 1.98
N PHE A 26 4.16 7.63 2.75
CA PHE A 26 3.95 7.57 4.20
C PHE A 26 4.58 8.77 4.93
N GLN A 27 5.71 9.28 4.45
CA GLN A 27 6.38 10.44 5.05
C GLN A 27 5.47 11.67 5.05
N ALA A 28 4.68 11.87 3.99
CA ALA A 28 3.70 12.97 3.89
C ALA A 28 2.70 12.99 5.08
N TRP A 29 2.46 11.85 5.72
CA TRP A 29 1.67 11.78 6.95
C TRP A 29 2.54 11.99 8.19
N THR A 30 3.65 11.25 8.32
CA THR A 30 4.49 11.30 9.52
C THR A 30 5.19 12.64 9.74
N ASP A 31 5.25 13.49 8.71
CA ASP A 31 5.72 14.89 8.82
C ASP A 31 4.77 15.78 9.64
N HIS A 32 3.49 15.44 9.70
CA HIS A 32 2.45 16.30 10.30
C HIS A 32 1.75 15.70 11.51
N VAL A 33 1.80 14.39 11.68
CA VAL A 33 1.25 13.69 12.84
C VAL A 33 2.32 12.82 13.48
N PRO A 34 2.32 12.62 14.82
CA PRO A 34 3.32 11.84 15.53
C PRO A 34 3.12 10.33 15.33
N LEU A 35 3.10 9.91 14.06
CA LEU A 35 3.04 8.54 13.63
C LEU A 35 4.43 8.06 13.20
N ARG A 36 4.67 6.78 13.41
CA ARG A 36 5.83 6.07 12.85
C ARG A 36 5.31 4.92 12.02
N ILE A 37 5.68 4.87 10.74
CA ILE A 37 5.24 3.87 9.78
C ILE A 37 6.48 3.21 9.18
N GLU A 38 6.65 1.91 9.38
CA GLU A 38 7.89 1.19 9.03
C GLU A 38 7.62 -0.03 8.14
N PRO A 39 8.51 -0.34 7.18
CA PRO A 39 8.38 -1.54 6.36
C PRO A 39 8.67 -2.80 7.17
N VAL A 40 7.96 -3.88 6.87
CA VAL A 40 8.26 -5.24 7.33
C VAL A 40 8.41 -6.18 6.13
N CYS A 41 8.86 -7.42 6.39
CA CYS A 41 9.07 -8.40 5.33
C CYS A 41 7.78 -8.67 4.52
N SER A 42 7.92 -9.06 3.25
CA SER A 42 6.79 -9.32 2.34
C SER A 42 5.92 -10.52 2.72
N THR A 43 6.29 -11.28 3.76
CA THR A 43 5.49 -12.36 4.33
C THR A 43 4.94 -12.02 5.72
N CYS A 44 5.45 -10.97 6.35
CA CYS A 44 5.13 -10.54 7.71
C CYS A 44 3.74 -9.88 7.77
N SER A 45 2.96 -10.18 8.82
CA SER A 45 1.73 -9.44 9.12
C SER A 45 2.04 -7.95 9.34
N ALA A 46 1.17 -7.07 8.86
CA ALA A 46 1.36 -5.62 8.90
C ALA A 46 0.02 -4.89 9.00
N ASN A 47 0.02 -3.66 9.52
CA ASN A 47 -1.18 -2.82 9.56
C ASN A 47 -1.65 -2.42 8.16
N PHE A 48 -0.71 -2.20 7.24
CA PHE A 48 -1.00 -1.93 5.83
C PHE A 48 -0.40 -3.04 4.96
N THR A 49 -1.23 -3.63 4.10
CA THR A 49 -0.76 -4.54 3.06
C THR A 49 -0.92 -3.84 1.71
N ILE A 50 0.18 -3.63 1.00
CA ILE A 50 0.20 -2.92 -0.28
C ILE A 50 0.50 -3.93 -1.38
N ASN A 51 -0.36 -3.97 -2.39
CA ASN A 51 -0.22 -4.86 -3.54
C ASN A 51 -0.76 -4.20 -4.82
N PHE A 52 -0.44 -4.79 -5.97
CA PHE A 52 -0.79 -4.28 -7.29
C PHE A 52 -1.56 -5.35 -8.04
N PHE A 53 -2.83 -5.07 -8.34
CA PHE A 53 -3.73 -6.00 -8.98
C PHE A 53 -4.34 -5.42 -10.27
N ARG A 54 -5.01 -6.28 -11.02
CA ARG A 54 -5.80 -5.94 -12.20
C ARG A 54 -7.14 -6.63 -12.07
N GLU A 55 -8.20 -5.98 -12.53
CA GLU A 55 -9.55 -6.56 -12.58
C GLU A 55 -9.97 -7.16 -11.24
N GLU A 56 -10.51 -8.39 -11.20
CA GLU A 56 -10.92 -9.08 -9.99
C GLU A 56 -9.72 -9.50 -9.12
N HIS A 57 -9.78 -9.17 -7.83
CA HIS A 57 -8.69 -9.44 -6.88
C HIS A 57 -9.15 -9.79 -5.46
N SER A 58 -10.29 -10.47 -5.34
CA SER A 58 -10.76 -11.20 -4.15
C SER A 58 -11.23 -10.33 -2.97
N ASP A 59 -11.59 -9.06 -3.20
CA ASP A 59 -12.15 -8.17 -2.17
C ASP A 59 -13.49 -7.52 -2.57
N ALA A 60 -14.12 -8.01 -3.64
CA ALA A 60 -15.38 -7.52 -4.22
C ALA A 60 -15.32 -6.12 -4.86
N TYR A 61 -14.15 -5.47 -4.94
CA TYR A 61 -13.96 -4.17 -5.59
C TYR A 61 -13.04 -4.27 -6.80
N ALA A 62 -13.44 -5.06 -7.79
CA ALA A 62 -12.67 -5.25 -9.02
C ALA A 62 -12.34 -3.93 -9.73
N PHE A 63 -11.13 -3.84 -10.29
CA PHE A 63 -10.76 -2.72 -11.16
C PHE A 63 -11.47 -2.82 -12.52
N ASP A 64 -11.78 -1.68 -13.10
CA ASP A 64 -12.54 -1.49 -14.34
C ASP A 64 -11.64 -1.23 -15.58
N GLY A 65 -10.32 -1.39 -15.42
CA GLY A 65 -9.35 -1.34 -16.52
C GLY A 65 -8.75 0.03 -16.78
N SER A 66 -8.15 0.19 -17.96
CA SER A 66 -7.34 1.37 -18.29
C SER A 66 -8.18 2.65 -18.30
N GLY A 67 -7.78 3.63 -17.47
CA GLY A 67 -8.42 4.94 -17.38
C GLY A 67 -9.60 5.02 -16.40
N GLY A 68 -9.95 3.91 -15.74
CA GLY A 68 -10.96 3.88 -14.69
C GLY A 68 -10.37 4.11 -13.29
N THR A 69 -10.84 3.35 -12.32
CA THR A 69 -10.43 3.39 -10.90
C THR A 69 -8.94 3.04 -10.76
N LEU A 70 -8.17 3.93 -10.12
CA LEU A 70 -6.71 3.81 -10.05
C LEU A 70 -6.21 3.00 -8.84
N ALA A 71 -6.93 3.08 -7.72
CA ALA A 71 -6.61 2.39 -6.48
C ALA A 71 -7.82 2.44 -5.54
N HIS A 72 -7.85 1.54 -4.57
CA HIS A 72 -8.70 1.65 -3.38
C HIS A 72 -7.88 1.32 -2.13
N ALA A 73 -8.44 1.59 -0.96
CA ALA A 73 -7.90 1.16 0.33
C ALA A 73 -9.05 0.92 1.31
N PHE A 74 -8.80 0.14 2.35
CA PHE A 74 -9.75 -0.14 3.41
C PHE A 74 -9.41 0.66 4.67
N PHE A 75 -10.44 1.04 5.43
CA PHE A 75 -10.25 1.69 6.73
C PHE A 75 -9.53 0.77 7.72
N PRO A 76 -8.81 1.33 8.71
CA PRO A 76 -8.28 0.53 9.82
C PRO A 76 -9.39 -0.28 10.50
N GLU A 77 -9.13 -1.56 10.78
CA GLU A 77 -10.12 -2.46 11.38
C GLU A 77 -10.47 -2.09 12.83
N ASP A 78 -9.57 -1.43 13.56
CA ASP A 78 -9.71 -1.17 15.00
C ASP A 78 -9.52 0.31 15.39
N GLY A 79 -9.66 1.24 14.44
CA GLY A 79 -9.65 2.70 14.71
C GLY A 79 -8.33 3.23 15.30
N ARG A 80 -7.24 2.47 15.17
CA ARG A 80 -5.88 2.86 15.57
C ARG A 80 -5.10 3.51 14.43
#